data_AF-A0A2J6I9X8-F1
#
_entry.id   AF-A0A2J6I9X8-F1
#
_cell.length_a   1.000
_cell.length_b   1.000
_cell.length_c   1.000
_cell.angle_alpha   90.00
_cell.angle_beta   90.00
_cell.angle_gamma   90.00
#
_symmetry.space_group_name_H-M   'P 1'
#
loop_
_entity.id
_entity.type
_entity.pdbx_description
1 polymer ?
#
loop_
_entity_poly.entity_id
_entity_poly.type
_entity_poly.pdbx_seq_one_letter_code
_entity_poly.pdbx_strand_id
1 'polypeptide(L)' 'MDNKVTDDELKKAYRDLAKQHHPDRVAHLGEDVKKAAEIKFTKLNAAYEAIKEERGMK' A
#
# COMPACT_ATOMS: atom_id res chain seq x y z
N MET A 1 -12.55 7.74 -19.53
CA MET A 1 -12.52 6.68 -18.49
C MET A 1 -11.07 6.54 -18.11
N ASP A 2 -10.61 7.46 -17.28
CA ASP A 2 -9.20 7.60 -16.98
C ASP A 2 -8.98 6.96 -15.62
N ASN A 3 -8.96 5.62 -15.61
CA ASN A 3 -8.62 4.80 -14.45
C ASN A 3 -7.10 4.86 -14.15
N LYS A 4 -6.49 6.04 -14.32
CA LYS A 4 -5.10 6.29 -13.99
C LYS A 4 -5.07 6.93 -12.61
N VAL A 5 -5.03 6.09 -11.57
CA VAL A 5 -4.72 6.51 -10.19
C VAL A 5 -3.47 7.38 -10.22
N THR A 6 -3.57 8.68 -10.00
CA THR A 6 -2.42 9.59 -10.10
C THR A 6 -1.39 9.31 -9.00
N ASP A 7 -0.13 9.75 -9.18
CA ASP A 7 0.92 9.57 -8.16
C ASP A 7 0.49 10.03 -6.77
N ASP A 8 -0.29 11.11 -6.74
CA ASP A 8 -0.80 11.71 -5.53
C ASP A 8 -1.85 10.82 -4.86
N GLU A 9 -2.80 10.28 -5.64
CA GLU A 9 -3.77 9.29 -5.16
C GLU A 9 -3.10 8.00 -4.69
N LEU A 10 -2.07 7.56 -5.41
CA LEU A 10 -1.33 6.34 -5.09
C LEU A 10 -0.54 6.52 -3.78
N LYS A 11 0.13 7.66 -3.59
CA LYS A 11 0.76 8.04 -2.30
C LYS A 11 -0.25 8.21 -1.18
N LYS A 12 -1.42 8.79 -1.47
CA LYS A 12 -2.47 9.02 -0.48
C LYS A 12 -3.07 7.70 0.00
N ALA A 13 -3.43 6.81 -0.93
CA ALA A 13 -3.87 5.46 -0.64
C ALA A 13 -2.81 4.67 0.15
N TYR A 14 -1.52 4.78 -0.22
CA TYR A 14 -0.43 4.16 0.51
C TYR A 14 -0.32 4.67 1.94
N ARG A 15 -0.40 5.99 2.17
CA ARG A 15 -0.39 6.58 3.52
C ARG A 15 -1.61 6.17 4.35
N ASP A 16 -2.79 6.09 3.74
CA ASP A 16 -4.01 5.67 4.43
C ASP A 16 -3.96 4.19 4.80
N LEU A 17 -3.49 3.32 3.89
CA LEU A 17 -3.20 1.92 4.19
C LEU A 17 -2.11 1.80 5.26
N ALA A 18 -1.04 2.59 5.21
CA ALA A 18 0.02 2.62 6.22
C ALA A 18 -0.52 2.99 7.61
N LYS A 19 -1.47 3.93 7.69
CA LYS A 19 -2.12 4.30 8.95
C LYS A 19 -3.07 3.23 9.46
N GLN A 20 -3.77 2.53 8.55
CA GLN A 20 -4.66 1.41 8.93
C GLN A 20 -3.88 0.16 9.34
N HIS A 21 -2.75 -0.10 8.69
CA HIS A 21 -1.90 -1.27 8.92
C HIS A 21 -0.64 -0.96 9.73
N HIS A 22 -0.58 0.21 10.37
CA HIS A 22 0.60 0.64 11.09
C HIS A 22 0.97 -0.40 12.16
N PRO A 23 2.24 -0.81 12.30
CA PRO A 23 2.68 -1.81 13.27
C PRO A 23 2.19 -1.47 14.68
N ASP A 24 2.15 -0.20 15.07
CA ASP A 24 1.61 0.25 16.36
C ASP A 24 0.10 -0.04 16.53
N ARG A 25 -0.68 0.04 15.44
CA ARG A 25 -2.11 -0.27 15.43
C ARG A 25 -2.41 -1.76 15.22
N VAL A 26 -1.48 -2.55 14.71
CA VAL A 26 -1.66 -4.01 14.58
C VAL A 26 -0.91 -4.80 15.64
N ALA A 27 0.01 -4.16 16.37
CA ALA A 27 0.76 -4.76 17.46
C ALA A 27 -0.16 -5.23 18.59
N HIS A 28 -1.22 -4.48 18.86
CA HIS A 28 -2.22 -4.86 19.84
C HIS A 28 -3.26 -5.86 19.32
N LEU A 29 -3.29 -6.14 18.01
CA LEU A 29 -4.22 -7.07 17.38
C LEU A 29 -3.66 -8.49 17.23
N GLY A 30 -2.35 -8.69 17.45
CA GLY A 30 -1.68 -9.99 17.42
C GLY A 30 -0.88 -10.27 16.14
N GLU A 31 -0.06 -11.33 16.19
CA GLU A 31 0.86 -11.70 15.11
C GLU A 31 0.16 -12.01 13.78
N ASP A 32 -1.04 -12.60 13.82
CA ASP A 32 -1.80 -12.92 12.60
C ASP A 32 -2.21 -11.66 11.84
N VAL A 33 -2.61 -10.62 12.56
CA VAL A 33 -2.98 -9.33 11.94
C VAL A 33 -1.74 -8.63 11.41
N LYS A 34 -0.60 -8.73 12.11
CA LYS A 34 0.68 -8.22 11.62
C LYS A 34 1.09 -8.90 10.31
N LYS A 35 1.03 -10.24 10.23
CA LYS A 35 1.33 -10.99 8.99
C LYS A 35 0.37 -10.62 7.85
N ALA A 36 -0.93 -10.53 8.13
CA ALA A 36 -1.91 -10.16 7.12
C ALA A 36 -1.70 -8.72 6.60
N ALA A 37 -1.35 -7.79 7.50
CA ALA A 37 -0.99 -6.43 7.17
C ALA A 37 0.26 -6.40 6.28
N GLU A 38 1.31 -7.13 6.64
CA GLU A 38 2.56 -7.22 5.89
C GLU A 38 2.35 -7.77 4.48
N ILE A 39 1.58 -8.86 4.32
CA ILE A 39 1.24 -9.44 3.01
C ILE A 39 0.48 -8.43 2.15
N LYS A 40 -0.49 -7.70 2.72
CA LYS A 40 -1.23 -6.65 2.00
C LYS A 40 -0.30 -5.50 1.60
N PHE A 41 0.60 -5.10 2.49
CA PHE A 41 1.56 -4.03 2.23
C PHE A 41 2.51 -4.38 1.08
N THR A 42 3.04 -5.60 1.08
CA THR A 42 3.89 -6.10 0.00
C THR A 42 3.16 -6.12 -1.33
N LYS A 43 1.91 -6.60 -1.37
CA LYS A 43 1.08 -6.57 -2.59
C LYS A 43 0.80 -5.14 -3.07
N LEU A 44 0.57 -4.22 -2.14
CA LEU A 44 0.36 -2.81 -2.46
C LEU A 44 1.61 -2.18 -3.08
N ASN A 45 2.79 -2.45 -2.51
CA ASN A 45 4.07 -2.01 -3.06
C ASN A 45 4.34 -2.62 -4.44
N ALA A 46 4.10 -3.92 -4.62
CA ALA A 46 4.27 -4.57 -5.92
C ALA A 46 3.34 -3.97 -6.99
N ALA A 47 2.07 -3.69 -6.64
CA ALA A 47 1.15 -3.00 -7.53
C ALA A 47 1.60 -1.56 -7.82
N TYR A 48 2.12 -0.86 -6.82
CA TYR A 48 2.70 0.48 -6.97
C TYR A 48 3.87 0.47 -7.96
N GLU A 49 4.82 -0.45 -7.79
CA GLU A 49 5.98 -0.60 -8.65
C GLU A 49 5.59 -0.96 -10.08
N ALA A 50 4.65 -1.89 -10.25
CA ALA A 50 4.13 -2.25 -11.57
C ALA A 50 3.50 -1.04 -12.28
N ILE A 51 2.68 -0.25 -11.58
CA ILE A 51 2.10 0.99 -12.13
C ILE A 51 3.19 2.00 -12.46
N LYS A 52 4.21 2.11 -11.61
CA LYS A 52 5.32 3.05 -11.79
C LYS A 52 6.14 2.70 -13.04
N GLU A 53 6.43 1.42 -13.24
CA GLU A 53 7.08 0.90 -14.45
C GLU A 53 6.21 1.08 -15.69
N GLU A 54 4.93 0.69 -15.62
CA GLU A 54 3.98 0.78 -16.74
C GLU A 54 3.78 2.24 -17.20
N ARG A 55 3.90 3.19 -16.28
CA ARG A 55 3.79 4.63 -16.57
C ARG A 55 5.12 5.31 -16.88
N GLY A 56 6.25 4.60 -16.80
CA GLY A 56 7.58 5.17 -17.04
C GLY A 56 7.96 6.27 -16.05
N MET A 57 7.41 6.22 -14.83
CA MET A 57 7.72 7.16 -13.75
C MET A 57 9.14 6.87 -13.24
N LYS A 58 10.14 7.51 -13.84
CA LYS A 58 11.54 7.41 -13.42
C LYS A 58 11.86 8.42 -12.34
#